data_AF-A0A5K3F4Q0-F1
#
_entry.id   AF-A0A5K3F4Q0-F1
#
_cell.length_a   1.000
_cell.length_b   1.000
_cell.length_c   1.000
_cell.angle_alpha   90.00
_cell.angle_beta   90.00
_cell.angle_gamma   90.00
#
_symmetry.space_group_name_H-M   'P 1'
#
loop_
_entity.id
_entity.type
_entity.pdbx_description
1 polymer ?
#
loop_
_entity_poly.entity_id
_entity_poly.type
_entity_poly.pdbx_seq_one_letter_code
_entity_poly.pdbx_strand_id
1 'polypeptide(L)'
;MDSELQQASVKVRSMSSSLPGSGFVNTLRETSDLINHLNIHNLDEDVNKFITFLSVFSDGLLNSYSVYRKMTDSCEEDLEMLKAILAFQCAFLNERFLQALKEFDVPSEHFGSLLVKFGNVASSADQTEIRLGFQAWKFVSQFLSLFHVVVKQALIENFDSDTEAPMSDEFIRCMLLSAKRIFSECVVDTEKHLTTKSGEPIWRNKLKLAAFICRLIVGCVKQFQSVLFRTKETCQHRCIVDFISWAIEVQYAGGLFTAGTGLDADFLKEVSTSLFVATEMALSCLCQIESDPTLNVSAAANAIVSANLAPLVNCRTFASVLVNLSNRRDEKSFQSWLSDNFSAYAQIFTNLEAAFSSWKPYEITPKLSDFHVPRFLNLKIDQSKLSSAVEEFLTEITIEICRSVRCLPNSVFPYLIAPFQKVFIQKSRLFWTLHCTRRRSSHL
;
A
#
# COMPACT_ATOMS: atom_id res chain seq x y z
N MET A 1 36.71 18.70 5.34
CA MET A 1 35.89 17.60 5.88
C MET A 1 34.68 18.11 6.66
N ASP A 2 34.81 18.58 7.91
CA ASP A 2 33.72 19.33 8.60
C ASP A 2 33.26 20.53 7.76
N SER A 3 34.21 21.25 7.15
CA SER A 3 33.95 22.37 6.25
C SER A 3 33.12 21.98 5.01
N GLU A 4 33.28 20.78 4.44
CA GLU A 4 32.63 20.42 3.16
C GLU A 4 31.18 19.96 3.36
N LEU A 5 30.91 19.12 4.37
CA LEU A 5 29.54 18.76 4.76
C LEU A 5 28.76 19.97 5.28
N GLN A 6 29.43 20.82 6.07
CA GLN A 6 28.84 22.09 6.50
C GLN A 6 28.62 23.03 5.32
N GLN A 7 29.57 23.17 4.40
CA GLN A 7 29.41 24.01 3.21
C GLN A 7 28.28 23.50 2.32
N ALA A 8 28.17 22.19 2.12
CA ALA A 8 27.09 21.56 1.36
C ALA A 8 25.74 21.81 2.06
N SER A 9 25.68 21.64 3.39
CA SER A 9 24.48 21.91 4.20
C SER A 9 24.09 23.39 4.20
N VAL A 10 25.07 24.30 4.28
CA VAL A 10 24.85 25.75 4.22
C VAL A 10 24.33 26.16 2.84
N LYS A 11 24.91 25.62 1.77
CA LYS A 11 24.40 25.85 0.40
C LYS A 11 22.96 25.37 0.26
N VAL A 12 22.63 24.16 0.70
CA VAL A 12 21.24 23.66 0.67
C VAL A 12 20.31 24.54 1.50
N ARG A 13 20.72 24.99 2.68
CA ARG A 13 19.93 25.92 3.50
C ARG A 13 19.72 27.26 2.80
N SER A 14 20.73 27.78 2.09
CA SER A 14 20.61 29.02 1.32
C SER A 14 19.62 28.91 0.15
N MET A 15 19.41 27.70 -0.41
CA MET A 15 18.41 27.44 -1.45
C MET A 15 16.96 27.69 -0.98
N SER A 16 16.70 27.67 0.34
CA SER A 16 15.37 27.99 0.88
C SER A 16 15.03 29.48 0.81
N SER A 17 16.04 30.34 0.62
CA SER A 17 15.90 31.80 0.57
C SER A 17 16.04 32.39 -0.83
N SER A 18 16.49 31.61 -1.82
CA SER A 18 16.67 32.06 -3.19
C SER A 18 15.39 31.91 -4.02
N LEU A 19 15.13 32.91 -4.86
CA LEU A 19 14.05 32.86 -5.83
C LEU A 19 14.42 31.92 -7.00
N PRO A 20 13.42 31.37 -7.70
CA PRO A 20 13.65 30.47 -8.83
C PRO A 20 14.44 31.17 -9.96
N GLY A 21 15.28 30.43 -10.68
CA GLY A 21 16.05 30.95 -11.83
C GLY A 21 17.48 30.40 -11.91
N SER A 22 18.31 31.04 -12.74
CA SER A 22 19.70 30.60 -13.03
C SER A 22 20.57 30.45 -11.77
N GLY A 23 20.39 31.32 -10.77
CA GLY A 23 21.09 31.21 -9.48
C GLY A 23 20.73 29.94 -8.69
N PHE A 24 19.45 29.55 -8.69
CA PHE A 24 19.00 28.31 -8.04
C PHE A 24 19.55 27.07 -8.76
N VAL A 25 19.49 27.05 -10.09
CA VAL A 25 20.04 25.99 -10.94
C VAL A 25 21.54 25.83 -10.72
N ASN A 26 22.29 26.93 -10.66
CA ASN A 26 23.73 26.89 -10.36
C ASN A 26 24.01 26.34 -8.97
N THR A 27 23.22 26.75 -7.97
CA THR A 27 23.37 26.24 -6.59
C THR A 27 23.15 24.72 -6.54
N LEU A 28 22.16 24.18 -7.26
CA LEU A 28 21.94 22.74 -7.36
C LEU A 28 23.14 22.00 -7.99
N ARG A 29 23.67 22.53 -9.09
CA ARG A 29 24.83 21.95 -9.77
C ARG A 29 26.07 21.95 -8.89
N GLU A 30 26.41 23.09 -8.31
CA GLU A 30 27.55 23.19 -7.40
C GLU A 30 27.42 22.27 -6.19
N THR A 31 26.21 22.10 -5.66
CA THR A 31 25.97 21.21 -4.53
C THR A 31 26.07 19.74 -4.96
N SER A 32 25.57 19.40 -6.15
CA SER A 32 25.73 18.08 -6.76
C SER A 32 27.21 17.72 -6.95
N ASP A 33 28.00 18.65 -7.49
CA ASP A 33 29.44 18.45 -7.69
C ASP A 33 30.16 18.27 -6.36
N LEU A 34 29.82 19.10 -5.36
CA LEU A 34 30.36 18.97 -4.01
C LEU A 34 30.05 17.60 -3.41
N ILE A 35 28.81 17.10 -3.52
CA ILE A 35 28.42 15.76 -3.05
C ILE A 35 29.25 14.67 -3.76
N ASN A 36 29.43 14.77 -5.07
CA ASN A 36 30.17 13.77 -5.83
C ASN A 36 31.65 13.71 -5.44
N HIS A 37 32.20 14.83 -4.96
CA HIS A 37 33.57 14.93 -4.45
C HIS A 37 33.71 14.60 -2.96
N LEU A 38 32.62 14.43 -2.20
CA LEU A 38 32.68 14.02 -0.80
C LEU A 38 33.33 12.63 -0.69
N ASN A 39 34.42 12.54 0.05
CA ASN A 39 35.01 11.25 0.42
C ASN A 39 34.31 10.69 1.66
N ILE A 40 33.21 9.96 1.42
CA ILE A 40 32.30 9.45 2.46
C ILE A 40 33.01 8.41 3.36
N HIS A 41 34.03 7.70 2.88
CA HIS A 41 34.76 6.68 3.66
C HIS A 41 35.75 7.25 4.69
N ASN A 42 36.02 8.56 4.67
CA ASN A 42 36.85 9.26 5.66
C ASN A 42 36.01 10.06 6.67
N LEU A 43 34.70 9.82 6.75
CA LEU A 43 33.83 10.44 7.76
C LEU A 43 34.24 9.94 9.17
N ASP A 44 35.15 10.65 9.82
CA ASP A 44 35.52 10.39 11.22
C ASP A 44 34.30 10.57 12.15
N GLU A 45 33.88 9.44 12.74
CA GLU A 45 33.19 9.21 14.02
C GLU A 45 31.87 9.95 14.38
N ASP A 46 31.45 11.02 13.71
CA ASP A 46 30.23 11.75 14.09
C ASP A 46 29.00 11.35 13.27
N VAL A 47 28.39 10.25 13.69
CA VAL A 47 27.11 9.73 13.15
C VAL A 47 26.04 10.82 13.11
N ASN A 48 25.94 11.65 14.14
CA ASN A 48 24.89 12.68 14.24
C ASN A 48 25.05 13.74 13.15
N LYS A 49 26.28 14.14 12.83
CA LYS A 49 26.55 15.05 11.69
C LYS A 49 26.14 14.40 10.37
N PHE A 50 26.44 13.13 10.16
CA PHE A 50 26.08 12.45 8.92
C PHE A 50 24.56 12.29 8.76
N ILE A 51 23.85 11.92 9.82
CA ILE A 51 22.37 11.86 9.82
C ILE A 51 21.78 13.26 9.59
N THR A 52 22.34 14.29 10.24
CA THR A 52 21.92 15.68 10.03
C THR A 52 22.11 16.10 8.57
N PHE A 53 23.24 15.73 7.96
CA PHE A 53 23.50 15.95 6.55
C PHE A 53 22.42 15.28 5.69
N LEU A 54 22.17 13.97 5.85
CA LEU A 54 21.15 13.25 5.08
C LEU A 54 19.76 13.90 5.21
N SER A 55 19.43 14.37 6.41
CA SER A 55 18.19 15.07 6.71
C SER A 55 18.09 16.40 5.95
N VAL A 56 19.11 17.26 6.02
CA VAL A 56 19.15 18.58 5.35
C VAL A 56 19.06 18.41 3.84
N PHE A 57 19.72 17.42 3.26
CA PHE A 57 19.71 17.17 1.83
C PHE A 57 18.36 16.63 1.33
N SER A 58 17.71 15.79 2.12
CA SER A 58 16.33 15.36 1.84
C SER A 58 15.39 16.57 1.77
N ASP A 59 15.52 17.51 2.72
CA ASP A 59 14.72 18.75 2.73
C ASP A 59 15.06 19.64 1.53
N GLY A 60 16.34 19.70 1.12
CA GLY A 60 16.79 20.37 -0.09
C GLY A 60 16.15 19.81 -1.37
N LEU A 61 16.08 18.49 -1.52
CA LEU A 61 15.41 17.83 -2.65
C LEU A 61 13.90 18.11 -2.64
N LEU A 62 13.24 18.00 -1.48
CA LEU A 62 11.82 18.34 -1.34
C LEU A 62 11.53 19.77 -1.78
N ASN A 63 12.36 20.72 -1.36
CA ASN A 63 12.25 22.11 -1.79
C ASN A 63 12.47 22.26 -3.30
N SER A 64 13.45 21.55 -3.86
CA SER A 64 13.75 21.61 -5.30
C SER A 64 12.58 21.13 -6.17
N TYR A 65 11.92 20.03 -5.77
CA TYR A 65 10.68 19.58 -6.43
C TYR A 65 9.53 20.58 -6.27
N SER A 66 9.42 21.21 -5.10
CA SER A 66 8.40 22.25 -4.84
C SER A 66 8.61 23.48 -5.73
N VAL A 67 9.85 23.95 -5.85
CA VAL A 67 10.22 25.07 -6.72
C VAL A 67 9.92 24.74 -8.17
N TYR A 68 10.37 23.57 -8.66
CA TYR A 68 10.09 23.14 -10.05
C TYR A 68 8.60 23.18 -10.38
N ARG A 69 7.76 22.59 -9.53
CA ARG A 69 6.30 22.54 -9.76
C ARG A 69 5.62 23.92 -9.76
N LYS A 70 6.24 24.94 -9.16
CA LYS A 70 5.74 26.32 -9.20
C LYS A 70 6.15 27.07 -10.48
N MET A 71 7.13 26.56 -11.22
CA MET A 71 7.71 27.24 -12.40
C MET A 71 7.14 26.79 -13.74
N THR A 72 6.37 25.69 -13.79
CA THR A 72 5.96 24.97 -15.02
C THR A 72 5.08 25.73 -16.03
N ASP A 73 5.09 27.06 -16.00
CA ASP A 73 4.51 27.95 -17.00
C ASP A 73 5.54 28.45 -18.05
N SER A 74 6.86 28.19 -17.88
CA SER A 74 7.95 28.70 -18.77
C SER A 74 8.88 27.62 -19.37
N CYS A 75 8.72 27.35 -20.67
CA CYS A 75 9.20 26.11 -21.31
C CYS A 75 10.73 25.86 -21.39
N GLU A 76 11.61 26.88 -21.41
CA GLU A 76 13.07 26.67 -21.50
C GLU A 76 13.77 26.58 -20.13
N GLU A 77 13.36 27.42 -19.16
CA GLU A 77 13.90 27.37 -17.79
C GLU A 77 13.52 26.04 -17.09
N ASP A 78 12.37 25.46 -17.46
CA ASP A 78 11.90 24.18 -16.95
C ASP A 78 12.87 23.03 -17.26
N LEU A 79 13.45 22.96 -18.47
CA LEU A 79 14.30 21.82 -18.84
C LEU A 79 15.65 21.84 -18.10
N GLU A 80 16.28 23.00 -17.98
CA GLU A 80 17.56 23.15 -17.29
C GLU A 80 17.44 22.94 -15.79
N MET A 81 16.33 23.39 -15.20
CA MET A 81 15.98 23.10 -13.81
C MET A 81 15.78 21.61 -13.57
N LEU A 82 15.00 20.92 -14.42
CA LEU A 82 14.78 19.48 -14.29
C LEU A 82 16.10 18.69 -14.38
N LYS A 83 17.00 19.06 -15.30
CA LYS A 83 18.33 18.44 -15.41
C LYS A 83 19.16 18.66 -14.14
N ALA A 84 19.14 19.85 -13.56
CA ALA A 84 19.87 20.16 -12.34
C ALA A 84 19.31 19.38 -11.13
N ILE A 85 17.99 19.27 -11.02
CA ILE A 85 17.33 18.44 -9.99
C ILE A 85 17.73 16.98 -10.15
N LEU A 86 17.70 16.44 -11.38
CA LEU A 86 18.10 15.06 -11.66
C LEU A 86 19.56 14.81 -11.26
N ALA A 87 20.48 15.73 -11.60
CA ALA A 87 21.88 15.62 -11.22
C ALA A 87 22.04 15.63 -9.69
N PHE A 88 21.38 16.57 -9.01
CA PHE A 88 21.41 16.70 -7.56
C PHE A 88 20.84 15.46 -6.85
N GLN A 89 19.70 14.93 -7.32
CA GLN A 89 19.11 13.69 -6.83
C GLN A 89 20.04 12.49 -7.07
N CYS A 90 20.67 12.37 -8.25
CA CYS A 90 21.64 11.31 -8.53
C CYS A 90 22.87 11.36 -7.63
N ALA A 91 23.35 12.56 -7.32
CA ALA A 91 24.47 12.73 -6.41
C ALA A 91 24.09 12.28 -5.00
N PHE A 92 22.88 12.60 -4.52
CA PHE A 92 22.44 12.27 -3.16
C PHE A 92 21.93 10.82 -2.99
N LEU A 93 21.01 10.37 -3.85
CA LEU A 93 20.36 9.05 -3.76
C LEU A 93 21.20 7.98 -4.48
N ASN A 94 22.42 7.78 -3.98
CA ASN A 94 23.37 6.81 -4.54
C ASN A 94 23.74 5.72 -3.52
N GLU A 95 24.31 4.62 -4.01
CA GLU A 95 24.65 3.47 -3.17
C GLU A 95 25.75 3.77 -2.14
N ARG A 96 26.67 4.72 -2.41
CA ARG A 96 27.77 5.06 -1.50
C ARG A 96 27.26 5.54 -0.14
N PHE A 97 26.18 6.34 -0.12
CA PHE A 97 25.56 6.77 1.13
C PHE A 97 24.95 5.61 1.92
N LEU A 98 24.35 4.64 1.24
CA LEU A 98 23.82 3.45 1.90
C LEU A 98 24.93 2.56 2.45
N GLN A 99 26.07 2.44 1.76
CA GLN A 99 27.21 1.67 2.27
C GLN A 99 27.85 2.36 3.48
N ALA A 100 28.02 3.69 3.43
CA ALA A 100 28.54 4.44 4.56
C ALA A 100 27.65 4.33 5.81
N LEU A 101 26.32 4.36 5.65
CA LEU A 101 25.40 4.13 6.77
C LEU A 101 25.59 2.76 7.46
N LYS A 102 26.15 1.75 6.78
CA LYS A 102 26.47 0.46 7.41
C LYS A 102 27.74 0.49 8.24
N GLU A 103 28.66 1.40 7.92
CA GLU A 103 29.94 1.53 8.63
C GLU A 103 29.74 2.24 9.98
N PHE A 104 28.65 3.00 10.12
CA PHE A 104 28.28 3.69 11.36
C PHE A 104 27.39 2.86 12.28
N ASP A 105 27.65 2.96 13.59
CA ASP A 105 26.72 2.50 14.62
C ASP A 105 25.65 3.57 14.87
N VAL A 106 24.59 3.53 14.05
CA VAL A 106 23.52 4.53 14.08
C VAL A 106 22.37 4.03 14.98
N PRO A 107 21.90 4.85 15.95
CA PRO A 107 20.69 4.56 16.71
C PRO A 107 19.48 4.24 15.82
N SER A 108 18.67 3.27 16.24
CA SER A 108 17.48 2.80 15.51
C SER A 108 16.52 3.94 15.15
N GLU A 109 16.25 4.86 16.09
CA GLU A 109 15.34 5.99 15.90
C GLU A 109 15.62 6.83 14.65
N HIS A 110 16.90 7.00 14.30
CA HIS A 110 17.30 7.75 13.11
C HIS A 110 16.94 7.02 11.81
N PHE A 111 16.98 5.68 11.79
CA PHE A 111 16.55 4.90 10.62
C PHE A 111 15.05 5.03 10.37
N GLY A 112 14.22 5.09 11.42
CA GLY A 112 12.78 5.35 11.29
C GLY A 112 12.51 6.74 10.67
N SER A 113 13.18 7.76 11.18
CA SER A 113 13.07 9.15 10.66
C SER A 113 13.57 9.28 9.22
N LEU A 114 14.73 8.68 8.91
CA LEU A 114 15.27 8.65 7.55
C LEU A 114 14.34 7.92 6.58
N LEU A 115 13.73 6.81 6.99
CA LEU A 115 12.77 6.08 6.16
C LEU A 115 11.60 6.97 5.74
N VAL A 116 10.99 7.70 6.69
CA VAL A 116 9.90 8.63 6.42
C VAL A 116 10.36 9.77 5.51
N LYS A 117 11.54 10.35 5.77
CA LYS A 117 12.12 11.40 4.91
C LYS A 117 12.36 10.91 3.48
N PHE A 118 12.95 9.73 3.29
CA PHE A 118 13.16 9.17 1.96
C PHE A 118 11.84 8.82 1.26
N GLY A 119 10.84 8.34 2.00
CA GLY A 119 9.48 8.15 1.48
C GLY A 119 8.85 9.45 0.98
N ASN A 120 9.00 10.55 1.73
CA ASN A 120 8.53 11.88 1.32
C ASN A 120 9.28 12.41 0.09
N VAL A 121 10.61 12.23 0.03
CA VAL A 121 11.43 12.59 -1.13
C VAL A 121 10.95 11.81 -2.36
N ALA A 122 10.74 10.50 -2.24
CA ALA A 122 10.30 9.66 -3.35
C ALA A 122 8.88 10.01 -3.82
N SER A 123 7.96 10.25 -2.88
CA SER A 123 6.60 10.72 -3.15
C SER A 123 6.55 12.13 -3.75
N SER A 124 7.57 12.97 -3.54
CA SER A 124 7.65 14.28 -4.19
C SER A 124 8.30 14.19 -5.57
N ALA A 125 9.30 13.32 -5.72
CA ALA A 125 9.98 13.06 -6.97
C ALA A 125 9.02 12.53 -8.04
N ASP A 126 8.14 11.59 -7.69
CA ASP A 126 7.19 10.99 -8.65
C ASP A 126 6.05 11.93 -9.10
N GLN A 127 5.75 13.02 -8.37
CA GLN A 127 4.81 14.08 -8.83
C GLN A 127 5.52 15.13 -9.68
N THR A 128 6.85 15.09 -9.70
CA THR A 128 7.68 15.98 -10.51
C THR A 128 7.99 15.31 -11.85
N GLU A 129 8.54 14.10 -11.81
CA GLU A 129 8.80 13.27 -12.99
C GLU A 129 8.86 11.78 -12.61
N ILE A 130 8.27 10.92 -13.42
CA ILE A 130 8.30 9.45 -13.35
C ILE A 130 9.73 8.93 -13.19
N ARG A 131 10.71 9.42 -13.97
CA ARG A 131 12.11 8.97 -13.87
C ARG A 131 12.73 9.29 -12.50
N LEU A 132 12.47 10.49 -11.97
CA LEU A 132 12.91 10.89 -10.64
C LEU A 132 12.26 10.00 -9.57
N GLY A 133 10.97 9.74 -9.73
CA GLY A 133 10.19 8.82 -8.90
C GLY A 133 10.78 7.41 -8.85
N PHE A 134 11.06 6.79 -10.00
CA PHE A 134 11.68 5.46 -10.05
C PHE A 134 13.00 5.40 -9.30
N GLN A 135 13.85 6.39 -9.49
CA GLN A 135 15.15 6.43 -8.84
C GLN A 135 15.02 6.57 -7.32
N ALA A 136 14.15 7.46 -6.86
CA ALA A 136 13.94 7.69 -5.43
C ALA A 136 13.30 6.48 -4.75
N TRP A 137 12.26 5.87 -5.34
CA TRP A 137 11.65 4.66 -4.80
C TRP A 137 12.59 3.45 -4.85
N LYS A 138 13.45 3.34 -5.87
CA LYS A 138 14.50 2.31 -5.92
C LYS A 138 15.50 2.48 -4.77
N PHE A 139 15.91 3.70 -4.47
CA PHE A 139 16.78 4.00 -3.33
C PHE A 139 16.11 3.60 -2.01
N VAL A 140 14.83 3.95 -1.80
CA VAL A 140 14.05 3.53 -0.62
C VAL A 140 14.00 2.00 -0.51
N SER A 141 13.78 1.30 -1.62
CA SER A 141 13.79 -0.16 -1.64
C SER A 141 15.14 -0.76 -1.27
N GLN A 142 16.25 -0.16 -1.71
CA GLN A 142 17.60 -0.58 -1.35
C GLN A 142 17.89 -0.30 0.13
N PHE A 143 17.50 0.87 0.63
CA PHE A 143 17.59 1.22 2.05
C PHE A 143 16.86 0.20 2.93
N LEU A 144 15.61 -0.12 2.59
CA LEU A 144 14.84 -1.15 3.29
C LEU A 144 15.51 -2.51 3.22
N SER A 145 16.01 -2.93 2.04
CA SER A 145 16.70 -4.21 1.90
C SER A 145 17.91 -4.33 2.82
N LEU A 146 18.67 -3.25 2.99
CA LEU A 146 19.90 -3.23 3.78
C LEU A 146 19.63 -3.10 5.27
N PHE A 147 18.63 -2.31 5.66
CA PHE A 147 18.42 -1.89 7.05
C PHE A 147 17.11 -2.39 7.67
N HIS A 148 16.39 -3.33 7.04
CA HIS A 148 15.07 -3.81 7.51
C HIS A 148 15.05 -4.22 9.00
N VAL A 149 16.10 -4.85 9.52
CA VAL A 149 16.12 -5.27 10.94
C VAL A 149 16.09 -4.06 11.87
N VAL A 150 16.97 -3.08 11.65
CA VAL A 150 17.08 -1.88 12.48
C VAL A 150 15.88 -0.96 12.27
N VAL A 151 15.40 -0.85 11.03
CA VAL A 151 14.14 -0.14 10.71
C VAL A 151 12.96 -0.75 11.46
N LYS A 152 12.83 -2.08 11.47
CA LYS A 152 11.75 -2.76 12.20
C LYS A 152 11.78 -2.40 13.69
N GLN A 153 12.96 -2.42 14.29
CA GLN A 153 13.15 -2.04 15.69
C GLN A 153 12.72 -0.59 15.94
N ALA A 154 13.18 0.34 15.09
CA ALA A 154 12.81 1.75 15.18
C ALA A 154 11.30 1.99 15.10
N LEU A 155 10.62 1.27 14.19
CA LEU A 155 9.16 1.38 14.04
C LEU A 155 8.41 0.84 15.25
N ILE A 156 8.90 -0.23 15.88
CA ILE A 156 8.31 -0.77 17.12
C ILE A 156 8.49 0.23 18.26
N GLU A 157 9.70 0.73 18.47
CA GLU A 157 10.02 1.72 19.50
C GLU A 157 9.18 2.99 19.34
N ASN A 158 9.02 3.48 18.11
CA ASN A 158 8.17 4.63 17.81
C ASN A 158 6.67 4.37 18.06
N PHE A 159 6.19 3.15 17.80
CA PHE A 159 4.79 2.80 18.09
C PHE A 159 4.53 2.76 19.60
N ASP A 160 5.50 2.24 20.37
CA ASP A 160 5.40 2.12 21.83
C ASP A 160 5.59 3.47 22.56
N SER A 161 6.17 4.50 21.92
CA SER A 161 6.39 5.83 22.53
C SER A 161 5.18 6.78 22.54
N ASP A 162 3.95 6.27 22.38
CA ASP A 162 2.71 7.05 22.43
C ASP A 162 2.61 8.25 21.49
N THR A 163 3.25 8.15 20.33
CA THR A 163 3.05 9.10 19.23
C THR A 163 1.64 8.99 18.62
N GLU A 164 1.02 10.14 18.29
CA GLU A 164 -0.33 10.21 17.68
C GLU A 164 -0.37 9.59 16.27
N ALA A 165 0.72 9.69 15.52
CA ALA A 165 0.85 9.14 14.17
C ALA A 165 2.13 8.30 14.07
N PRO A 166 2.01 6.96 14.08
CA PRO A 166 3.17 6.08 13.97
C PRO A 166 3.94 6.31 12.66
N MET A 167 5.27 6.37 12.73
CA MET A 167 6.16 6.52 11.57
C MET A 167 5.90 5.45 10.50
N SER A 168 5.49 4.26 10.94
CA SER A 168 5.13 3.16 10.06
C SER A 168 3.92 3.53 9.19
N ASP A 169 2.88 4.14 9.75
CA ASP A 169 1.71 4.59 9.00
C ASP A 169 2.06 5.76 8.09
N GLU A 170 2.87 6.71 8.55
CA GLU A 170 3.32 7.84 7.74
C GLU A 170 4.10 7.37 6.49
N PHE A 171 4.99 6.39 6.65
CA PHE A 171 5.73 5.82 5.54
C PHE A 171 4.83 5.03 4.58
N ILE A 172 3.92 4.19 5.08
CA ILE A 172 2.94 3.50 4.22
C ILE A 172 2.06 4.51 3.48
N ARG A 173 1.65 5.60 4.14
CA ARG A 173 0.84 6.68 3.56
C ARG A 173 1.55 7.34 2.37
N CYS A 174 2.86 7.60 2.47
CA CYS A 174 3.65 8.11 1.35
C CYS A 174 3.56 7.21 0.12
N MET A 175 3.74 5.91 0.30
CA MET A 175 3.63 4.93 -0.80
C MET A 175 2.21 4.83 -1.33
N LEU A 176 1.22 4.75 -0.45
CA LEU A 176 -0.19 4.60 -0.82
C LEU A 176 -0.70 5.80 -1.63
N LEU A 177 -0.42 7.02 -1.18
CA LEU A 177 -0.83 8.23 -1.89
C LEU A 177 -0.16 8.33 -3.27
N SER A 178 1.12 7.96 -3.35
CA SER A 178 1.87 7.93 -4.61
C SER A 178 1.28 6.91 -5.58
N ALA A 179 1.04 5.68 -5.13
CA ALA A 179 0.41 4.64 -5.94
C ALA A 179 -0.99 5.04 -6.42
N LYS A 180 -1.83 5.59 -5.52
CA LYS A 180 -3.19 6.08 -5.83
C LYS A 180 -3.16 7.17 -6.90
N ARG A 181 -2.27 8.16 -6.76
CA ARG A 181 -2.16 9.28 -7.70
C ARG A 181 -1.71 8.79 -9.08
N ILE A 182 -0.61 8.04 -9.13
CA ILE A 182 -0.05 7.51 -10.38
C ILE A 182 -1.06 6.61 -11.08
N PHE A 183 -1.76 5.75 -10.33
CA PHE A 183 -2.81 4.91 -10.89
C PHE A 183 -3.98 5.74 -11.46
N SER A 184 -4.41 6.79 -10.76
CA SER A 184 -5.46 7.70 -11.25
C SER A 184 -5.04 8.39 -12.55
N GLU A 185 -3.78 8.81 -12.65
CA GLU A 185 -3.24 9.35 -13.91
C GLU A 185 -3.22 8.30 -15.03
N CYS A 186 -2.89 7.04 -14.73
CA CYS A 186 -2.94 5.95 -15.72
C CYS A 186 -4.36 5.76 -16.28
N VAL A 187 -5.38 5.84 -15.41
CA VAL A 187 -6.79 5.77 -15.81
C VAL A 187 -7.13 6.91 -16.77
N VAL A 188 -6.78 8.15 -16.41
CA VAL A 188 -7.00 9.33 -17.27
C VAL A 188 -6.29 9.23 -18.62
N ASP A 189 -5.03 8.77 -18.61
CA ASP A 189 -4.23 8.58 -19.83
C ASP A 189 -4.83 7.50 -20.74
N THR A 190 -5.42 6.46 -20.15
CA THR A 190 -6.13 5.38 -20.86
C THR A 190 -7.42 5.90 -21.51
N GLU A 191 -8.24 6.66 -20.77
CA GLU A 191 -9.48 7.26 -21.28
C GLU A 191 -9.23 8.24 -22.44
N LYS A 192 -8.09 8.95 -22.41
CA LYS A 192 -7.70 9.91 -23.45
C LYS A 192 -6.91 9.29 -24.60
N HIS A 193 -6.66 7.97 -24.58
CA HIS A 193 -5.85 7.25 -25.57
C HIS A 193 -4.48 7.91 -25.83
N LEU A 194 -3.81 8.38 -24.77
CA LEU A 194 -2.55 9.12 -24.90
C LEU A 194 -1.37 8.20 -25.22
N THR A 195 -0.64 8.51 -26.29
CA THR A 195 0.56 7.77 -26.72
C THR A 195 1.81 8.64 -26.77
N THR A 196 2.96 8.01 -26.55
CA THR A 196 4.28 8.63 -26.75
C THR A 196 4.55 8.84 -28.24
N LYS A 197 5.64 9.56 -28.55
CA LYS A 197 6.14 9.71 -29.94
C LYS A 197 6.50 8.38 -30.61
N SER A 198 6.78 7.33 -29.83
CA SER A 198 7.04 5.97 -30.33
C SER A 198 5.78 5.11 -30.49
N GLY A 199 4.59 5.67 -30.23
CA GLY A 199 3.31 4.96 -30.32
C GLY A 199 2.98 4.08 -29.10
N GLU A 200 3.79 4.11 -28.05
CA GLU A 200 3.49 3.37 -26.81
C GLU A 200 2.50 4.15 -25.93
N PRO A 201 1.60 3.48 -25.18
CA PRO A 201 0.73 4.18 -24.25
C PRO A 201 1.51 4.88 -23.13
N ILE A 202 1.22 6.15 -22.86
CA ILE A 202 1.92 6.95 -21.85
C ILE A 202 1.75 6.36 -20.44
N TRP A 203 0.59 5.76 -20.16
CA TRP A 203 0.28 5.15 -18.87
C TRP A 203 1.21 3.99 -18.52
N ARG A 204 1.86 3.32 -19.48
CA ARG A 204 2.63 2.09 -19.23
C ARG A 204 3.79 2.32 -18.25
N ASN A 205 4.53 3.42 -18.41
CA ASN A 205 5.64 3.74 -17.50
C ASN A 205 5.15 4.17 -16.11
N LYS A 206 4.02 4.87 -16.04
CA LYS A 206 3.34 5.21 -14.78
C LYS A 206 2.88 3.95 -14.05
N LEU A 207 2.25 3.01 -14.76
CA LEU A 207 1.78 1.75 -14.19
C LEU A 207 2.94 0.91 -13.65
N LYS A 208 4.08 0.86 -14.35
CA LYS A 208 5.29 0.20 -13.84
C LYS A 208 5.76 0.81 -12.51
N LEU A 209 5.68 2.13 -12.35
CA LEU A 209 6.05 2.80 -11.10
C LEU A 209 5.04 2.49 -9.98
N ALA A 210 3.74 2.61 -10.26
CA ALA A 210 2.69 2.26 -9.30
C ALA A 210 2.82 0.79 -8.84
N ALA A 211 3.08 -0.13 -9.78
CA ALA A 211 3.32 -1.54 -9.50
C ALA A 211 4.56 -1.76 -8.62
N PHE A 212 5.65 -1.03 -8.90
CA PHE A 212 6.86 -1.08 -8.08
C PHE A 212 6.58 -0.66 -6.63
N ILE A 213 5.87 0.46 -6.44
CA ILE A 213 5.48 0.97 -5.12
C ILE A 213 4.57 -0.04 -4.39
N CYS A 214 3.60 -0.64 -5.08
CA CYS A 214 2.72 -1.64 -4.47
C CYS A 214 3.49 -2.90 -4.04
N ARG A 215 4.47 -3.36 -4.83
CA ARG A 215 5.37 -4.46 -4.43
C ARG A 215 6.25 -4.08 -3.24
N LEU A 216 6.66 -2.82 -3.14
CA LEU A 216 7.40 -2.31 -2.00
C LEU A 216 6.54 -2.35 -0.73
N ILE A 217 5.27 -1.92 -0.79
CA ILE A 217 4.30 -2.04 0.30
C ILE A 217 4.16 -3.52 0.73
N VAL A 218 4.02 -4.45 -0.22
CA VAL A 218 3.97 -5.90 0.08
C VAL A 218 5.25 -6.38 0.77
N GLY A 219 6.42 -5.89 0.35
CA GLY A 219 7.69 -6.15 1.03
C GLY A 219 7.66 -5.69 2.48
N CYS A 220 7.14 -4.49 2.73
CA CYS A 220 6.93 -3.95 4.09
C CYS A 220 5.95 -4.81 4.89
N VAL A 221 4.85 -5.29 4.32
CA VAL A 221 3.92 -6.22 4.99
C VAL A 221 4.67 -7.46 5.47
N LYS A 222 5.47 -8.09 4.60
CA LYS A 222 6.24 -9.30 4.95
C LYS A 222 7.24 -9.06 6.07
N GLN A 223 7.95 -7.94 6.04
CA GLN A 223 9.04 -7.68 6.98
C GLN A 223 8.56 -7.06 8.30
N PHE A 224 7.53 -6.24 8.26
CA PHE A 224 7.10 -5.36 9.35
C PHE A 224 5.67 -5.65 9.84
N GLN A 225 5.11 -6.83 9.52
CA GLN A 225 3.75 -7.21 9.95
C GLN A 225 3.49 -7.01 11.45
N SER A 226 4.48 -7.23 12.32
CA SER A 226 4.36 -7.11 13.78
C SER A 226 4.10 -5.68 14.27
N VAL A 227 4.37 -4.67 13.45
CA VAL A 227 4.11 -3.26 13.78
C VAL A 227 3.02 -2.66 12.89
N LEU A 228 2.97 -3.04 11.60
CA LEU A 228 2.02 -2.45 10.65
C LEU A 228 0.54 -2.70 11.01
N PHE A 229 0.25 -3.82 11.67
CA PHE A 229 -1.10 -4.21 12.07
C PHE A 229 -1.32 -4.11 13.58
N ARG A 230 -0.32 -3.65 14.35
CA ARG A 230 -0.46 -3.50 15.80
C ARG A 230 -1.35 -2.31 16.09
N THR A 231 -2.32 -2.50 16.96
CA THR A 231 -3.32 -1.49 17.35
C THR A 231 -3.23 -1.22 18.86
N LYS A 232 -3.55 0.00 19.26
CA LYS A 232 -3.77 0.40 20.67
C LYS A 232 -4.99 1.33 20.75
N GLU A 233 -5.45 1.64 21.96
CA GLU A 233 -6.63 2.52 22.14
C GLU A 233 -6.49 3.86 21.40
N THR A 234 -5.29 4.44 21.42
CA THR A 234 -4.98 5.72 20.75
C THR A 234 -4.64 5.59 19.26
N CYS A 235 -4.48 4.36 18.73
CA CYS A 235 -4.13 4.10 17.34
C CYS A 235 -4.79 2.80 16.86
N GLN A 236 -6.06 2.91 16.47
CA GLN A 236 -6.87 1.81 15.96
C GLN A 236 -6.83 1.70 14.43
N HIS A 237 -6.78 2.85 13.75
CA HIS A 237 -6.70 2.92 12.29
C HIS A 237 -5.26 2.75 11.83
N ARG A 238 -5.03 1.88 10.84
CA ARG A 238 -3.70 1.54 10.31
C ARG A 238 -3.65 1.81 8.81
N CYS A 239 -2.64 2.55 8.34
CA CYS A 239 -2.58 2.96 6.94
C CYS A 239 -2.39 1.77 5.97
N ILE A 240 -1.82 0.66 6.46
CA ILE A 240 -1.73 -0.57 5.67
C ILE A 240 -3.11 -1.15 5.32
N VAL A 241 -4.12 -0.93 6.16
CA VAL A 241 -5.49 -1.36 5.89
C VAL A 241 -6.13 -0.49 4.80
N ASP A 242 -5.78 0.80 4.73
CA ASP A 242 -6.19 1.69 3.62
C ASP A 242 -5.64 1.23 2.27
N PHE A 243 -4.41 0.70 2.26
CA PHE A 243 -3.83 0.10 1.06
C PHE A 243 -4.60 -1.14 0.61
N ILE A 244 -4.90 -2.06 1.55
CA ILE A 244 -5.69 -3.27 1.25
C ILE A 244 -7.08 -2.89 0.72
N SER A 245 -7.76 -1.95 1.38
CA SER A 245 -9.08 -1.47 0.97
C SER A 245 -9.03 -0.91 -0.45
N TRP A 246 -8.12 0.02 -0.71
CA TRP A 246 -7.96 0.63 -2.03
C TRP A 246 -7.67 -0.41 -3.12
N ALA A 247 -6.77 -1.35 -2.85
CA ALA A 247 -6.36 -2.31 -3.87
C ALA A 247 -7.50 -3.29 -4.22
N ILE A 248 -8.29 -3.72 -3.23
CA ILE A 248 -9.51 -4.52 -3.45
C ILE A 248 -10.57 -3.71 -4.20
N GLU A 249 -10.78 -2.44 -3.84
CA GLU A 249 -11.71 -1.55 -4.54
C GLU A 249 -11.33 -1.38 -6.02
N VAL A 250 -10.04 -1.27 -6.34
CA VAL A 250 -9.57 -1.20 -7.72
C VAL A 250 -9.76 -2.54 -8.43
N GLN A 251 -9.43 -3.66 -7.79
CA GLN A 251 -9.53 -4.99 -8.40
C GLN A 251 -10.97 -5.41 -8.71
N TYR A 252 -11.90 -5.10 -7.81
CA TYR A 252 -13.29 -5.55 -7.87
C TYR A 252 -14.29 -4.40 -8.03
N ALA A 253 -13.82 -3.24 -8.49
CA ALA A 253 -14.67 -2.08 -8.79
C ALA A 253 -15.63 -1.71 -7.64
N GLY A 254 -15.10 -1.59 -6.42
CA GLY A 254 -15.88 -1.39 -5.19
C GLY A 254 -16.30 -2.68 -4.48
N GLY A 255 -15.77 -3.83 -4.91
CA GLY A 255 -16.00 -5.15 -4.32
C GLY A 255 -17.09 -5.96 -5.04
N LEU A 256 -17.98 -5.29 -5.77
CA LEU A 256 -19.20 -5.89 -6.32
C LEU A 256 -19.03 -6.55 -7.69
N PHE A 257 -18.20 -5.98 -8.56
CA PHE A 257 -18.03 -6.48 -9.92
C PHE A 257 -16.77 -7.34 -10.03
N THR A 258 -16.83 -8.41 -10.79
CA THR A 258 -15.64 -9.14 -11.22
C THR A 258 -14.83 -8.27 -12.18
N ALA A 259 -13.52 -8.54 -12.32
CA ALA A 259 -12.55 -7.69 -12.99
C ALA A 259 -13.10 -7.09 -14.31
N GLY A 260 -13.48 -5.81 -14.25
CA GLY A 260 -14.37 -5.23 -15.25
C GLY A 260 -14.61 -3.74 -15.05
N THR A 261 -13.53 -3.01 -14.75
CA THR A 261 -13.53 -1.58 -14.41
C THR A 261 -14.02 -0.63 -15.53
N GLY A 262 -14.46 -1.17 -16.68
CA GLY A 262 -14.73 -0.38 -17.88
C GLY A 262 -13.48 0.17 -18.57
N LEU A 263 -12.30 -0.22 -18.09
CA LEU A 263 -11.01 0.23 -18.64
C LEU A 263 -10.58 -0.64 -19.83
N ASP A 264 -9.66 -0.08 -20.63
CA ASP A 264 -9.07 -0.76 -21.78
C ASP A 264 -8.53 -2.16 -21.41
N ALA A 265 -8.71 -3.13 -22.33
CA ALA A 265 -8.39 -4.52 -22.07
C ALA A 265 -6.87 -4.76 -21.90
N ASP A 266 -6.03 -4.03 -22.65
CA ASP A 266 -4.58 -4.13 -22.53
C ASP A 266 -4.11 -3.49 -21.22
N PHE A 267 -4.72 -2.35 -20.83
CA PHE A 267 -4.50 -1.76 -19.51
C PHE A 267 -4.87 -2.73 -18.38
N LEU A 268 -6.07 -3.32 -18.43
CA LEU A 268 -6.53 -4.30 -17.43
C LEU A 268 -5.61 -5.51 -17.32
N LYS A 269 -5.11 -6.01 -18.45
CA LYS A 269 -4.15 -7.13 -18.46
C LYS A 269 -2.85 -6.75 -17.74
N GLU A 270 -2.31 -5.55 -17.97
CA GLU A 270 -1.11 -5.10 -17.27
C GLU A 270 -1.37 -4.80 -15.78
N VAL A 271 -2.51 -4.22 -15.43
CA VAL A 271 -2.91 -4.00 -14.02
C VAL A 271 -3.06 -5.33 -13.29
N SER A 272 -3.64 -6.34 -13.94
CA SER A 272 -3.83 -7.67 -13.35
C SER A 272 -2.52 -8.36 -13.00
N THR A 273 -1.52 -8.25 -13.87
CA THR A 273 -0.18 -8.86 -13.66
C THR A 273 0.73 -8.03 -12.75
N SER A 274 0.24 -6.91 -12.22
CA SER A 274 1.01 -5.98 -11.40
C SER A 274 0.33 -5.68 -10.06
N LEU A 275 -0.65 -4.77 -10.05
CA LEU A 275 -1.34 -4.32 -8.84
C LEU A 275 -2.14 -5.45 -8.18
N PHE A 276 -2.85 -6.26 -8.97
CA PHE A 276 -3.69 -7.34 -8.39
C PHE A 276 -2.83 -8.45 -7.79
N VAL A 277 -1.72 -8.81 -8.44
CA VAL A 277 -0.71 -9.72 -7.84
C VAL A 277 -0.19 -9.17 -6.52
N ALA A 278 0.12 -7.86 -6.43
CA ALA A 278 0.56 -7.26 -5.17
C ALA A 278 -0.52 -7.36 -4.07
N THR A 279 -1.79 -7.17 -4.44
CA THR A 279 -2.94 -7.29 -3.53
C THR A 279 -3.08 -8.71 -3.00
N GLU A 280 -3.05 -9.71 -3.88
CA GLU A 280 -3.11 -11.13 -3.50
C GLU A 280 -1.94 -11.52 -2.59
N MET A 281 -0.73 -11.04 -2.91
CA MET A 281 0.43 -11.27 -2.06
C MET A 281 0.28 -10.62 -0.68
N ALA A 282 -0.25 -9.40 -0.59
CA ALA A 282 -0.52 -8.75 0.70
C ALA A 282 -1.52 -9.55 1.53
N LEU A 283 -2.65 -9.96 0.94
CA LEU A 283 -3.69 -10.75 1.59
C LEU A 283 -3.17 -12.12 2.06
N SER A 284 -2.32 -12.77 1.26
CA SER A 284 -1.67 -14.03 1.64
C SER A 284 -0.73 -13.86 2.85
N CYS A 285 -0.08 -12.71 2.99
CA CYS A 285 0.78 -12.41 4.14
C CYS A 285 -0.03 -12.23 5.43
N LEU A 286 -1.26 -11.72 5.36
CA LEU A 286 -2.11 -11.52 6.56
C LEU A 286 -2.36 -12.82 7.34
N CYS A 287 -2.41 -13.95 6.63
CA CYS A 287 -2.61 -15.27 7.23
C CYS A 287 -1.44 -15.70 8.13
N GLN A 288 -0.30 -15.01 8.04
CA GLN A 288 0.93 -15.31 8.80
C GLN A 288 1.09 -14.39 10.02
N ILE A 289 0.16 -13.47 10.21
CA ILE A 289 0.22 -12.49 11.28
C ILE A 289 -0.30 -13.15 12.55
N GLU A 290 0.59 -13.23 13.53
CA GLU A 290 0.35 -13.84 14.83
C GLU A 290 -0.80 -13.16 15.58
N SER A 291 -1.37 -13.90 16.54
CA SER A 291 -2.36 -13.36 17.45
C SER A 291 -1.76 -12.28 18.33
N ASP A 292 -2.54 -11.24 18.60
CA ASP A 292 -2.31 -10.40 19.76
C ASP A 292 -2.42 -11.29 21.03
N PRO A 293 -1.39 -11.35 21.88
CA PRO A 293 -1.40 -12.18 23.09
C PRO A 293 -2.56 -11.85 24.05
N THR A 294 -3.07 -10.63 23.99
CA THR A 294 -4.13 -10.14 24.89
C THR A 294 -5.54 -10.45 24.38
N LEU A 295 -5.73 -10.47 23.06
CA LEU A 295 -7.05 -10.64 22.44
C LEU A 295 -7.31 -12.05 21.92
N ASN A 296 -6.28 -12.90 21.79
CA ASN A 296 -6.36 -14.20 21.12
C ASN A 296 -6.96 -14.10 19.70
N VAL A 297 -6.69 -12.98 19.02
CA VAL A 297 -7.13 -12.67 17.66
C VAL A 297 -5.94 -12.15 16.88
N SER A 298 -5.83 -12.50 15.59
CA SER A 298 -4.80 -11.97 14.71
C SER A 298 -4.79 -10.45 14.76
N ALA A 299 -3.60 -9.85 14.94
CA ALA A 299 -3.47 -8.38 14.93
C ALA A 299 -4.03 -7.77 13.63
N ALA A 300 -3.88 -8.48 12.51
CA ALA A 300 -4.44 -8.08 11.23
C ALA A 300 -5.97 -8.07 11.24
N ALA A 301 -6.61 -9.09 11.82
CA ALA A 301 -8.06 -9.14 11.94
C ALA A 301 -8.59 -7.97 12.78
N ASN A 302 -7.92 -7.67 13.90
CA ASN A 302 -8.30 -6.55 14.76
C ASN A 302 -8.17 -5.19 14.03
N ALA A 303 -7.07 -4.98 13.31
CA ALA A 303 -6.85 -3.77 12.53
C ALA A 303 -7.90 -3.60 11.40
N ILE A 304 -8.27 -4.67 10.71
CA ILE A 304 -9.29 -4.63 9.63
C ILE A 304 -10.66 -4.27 10.19
N VAL A 305 -11.08 -4.89 11.30
CA VAL A 305 -12.37 -4.58 11.94
C VAL A 305 -12.40 -3.13 12.41
N SER A 306 -11.32 -2.66 13.01
CA SER A 306 -11.21 -1.31 13.55
C SER A 306 -11.25 -0.22 12.46
N ALA A 307 -10.79 -0.53 11.25
CA ALA A 307 -10.78 0.41 10.13
C ALA A 307 -12.17 0.68 9.53
N ASN A 308 -13.21 -0.07 9.91
CA ASN A 308 -14.60 0.13 9.48
C ASN A 308 -14.74 0.26 7.94
N LEU A 309 -14.13 -0.67 7.20
CA LEU A 309 -14.15 -0.65 5.73
C LEU A 309 -15.56 -0.86 5.16
N ALA A 310 -15.73 -0.53 3.88
CA ALA A 310 -16.95 -0.82 3.16
C ALA A 310 -17.30 -2.33 3.24
N PRO A 311 -18.57 -2.70 3.49
CA PRO A 311 -18.92 -4.10 3.77
C PRO A 311 -18.49 -5.12 2.71
N LEU A 312 -18.64 -4.77 1.42
CA LEU A 312 -18.22 -5.65 0.32
C LEU A 312 -16.70 -5.86 0.25
N VAL A 313 -15.93 -4.82 0.61
CA VAL A 313 -14.46 -4.88 0.70
C VAL A 313 -14.05 -5.78 1.86
N ASN A 314 -14.72 -5.66 3.01
CA ASN A 314 -14.52 -6.57 4.14
C ASN A 314 -14.81 -8.02 3.76
N CYS A 315 -15.92 -8.30 3.07
CA CYS A 315 -16.24 -9.65 2.60
C CYS A 315 -15.12 -10.24 1.73
N ARG A 316 -14.63 -9.50 0.73
CA ARG A 316 -13.51 -9.93 -0.15
C ARG A 316 -12.22 -10.16 0.65
N THR A 317 -11.92 -9.27 1.59
CA THR A 317 -10.72 -9.37 2.44
C THR A 317 -10.76 -10.65 3.27
N PHE A 318 -11.83 -10.88 4.03
CA PHE A 318 -11.94 -12.06 4.90
C PHE A 318 -12.06 -13.36 4.10
N ALA A 319 -12.78 -13.36 2.97
CA ALA A 319 -12.89 -14.55 2.14
C ALA A 319 -11.53 -14.94 1.53
N SER A 320 -10.76 -13.97 1.04
CA SER A 320 -9.40 -14.20 0.55
C SER A 320 -8.46 -14.72 1.65
N VAL A 321 -8.54 -14.15 2.86
CA VAL A 321 -7.77 -14.66 4.01
C VAL A 321 -8.15 -16.11 4.32
N LEU A 322 -9.44 -16.44 4.38
CA LEU A 322 -9.90 -17.81 4.64
C LEU A 322 -9.44 -18.81 3.58
N VAL A 323 -9.46 -18.42 2.30
CA VAL A 323 -8.90 -19.23 1.21
C VAL A 323 -7.40 -19.44 1.40
N ASN A 324 -6.65 -18.40 1.75
CA ASN A 324 -5.21 -18.51 1.99
C ASN A 324 -4.87 -19.38 3.22
N LEU A 325 -5.64 -19.26 4.32
CA LEU A 325 -5.53 -20.16 5.48
C LEU A 325 -5.75 -21.62 5.08
N SER A 326 -6.74 -21.88 4.22
CA SER A 326 -7.05 -23.23 3.72
C SER A 326 -5.91 -23.85 2.89
N ASN A 327 -5.14 -23.03 2.18
CA ASN A 327 -3.97 -23.47 1.43
C ASN A 327 -2.79 -23.82 2.35
N ARG A 328 -2.68 -23.16 3.51
CA ARG A 328 -1.61 -23.41 4.50
C ARG A 328 -1.85 -24.68 5.30
N ARG A 329 -3.12 -25.00 5.62
CA ARG A 329 -3.52 -26.15 6.45
C ARG A 329 -2.87 -26.17 7.83
N ASP A 330 -2.53 -25.01 8.37
CA ASP A 330 -1.99 -24.85 9.73
C ASP A 330 -3.10 -24.50 10.71
N GLU A 331 -3.24 -25.31 11.75
CA GLU A 331 -4.28 -25.14 12.77
C GLU A 331 -4.11 -23.87 13.59
N LYS A 332 -2.88 -23.49 13.94
CA LYS A 332 -2.62 -22.28 14.73
C LYS A 332 -3.04 -21.02 13.98
N SER A 333 -2.74 -20.97 12.68
CA SER A 333 -3.18 -19.90 11.80
C SER A 333 -4.72 -19.83 11.72
N PHE A 334 -5.44 -20.95 11.73
CA PHE A 334 -6.91 -20.91 11.78
C PHE A 334 -7.44 -20.41 13.14
N GLN A 335 -6.82 -20.81 14.24
CA GLN A 335 -7.22 -20.39 15.60
C GLN A 335 -7.08 -18.88 15.81
N SER A 336 -6.09 -18.22 15.21
CA SER A 336 -5.94 -16.75 15.33
C SER A 336 -7.02 -15.96 14.58
N TRP A 337 -7.70 -16.59 13.63
CA TRP A 337 -8.79 -15.98 12.85
C TRP A 337 -10.18 -16.51 13.24
N LEU A 338 -10.23 -17.48 14.16
CA LEU A 338 -11.43 -18.17 14.64
C LEU A 338 -11.26 -18.50 16.13
N SER A 339 -11.90 -17.71 16.98
CA SER A 339 -11.91 -17.84 18.44
C SER A 339 -13.30 -17.56 18.98
N ASP A 340 -13.49 -17.70 20.29
CA ASP A 340 -14.77 -17.40 20.96
C ASP A 340 -15.18 -15.92 20.79
N ASN A 341 -14.18 -15.03 20.71
CA ASN A 341 -14.39 -13.58 20.64
C ASN A 341 -14.45 -13.05 19.19
N PHE A 342 -13.94 -13.81 18.22
CA PHE A 342 -13.85 -13.38 16.84
C PHE A 342 -14.01 -14.53 15.86
N SER A 343 -14.84 -14.32 14.83
CA SER A 343 -14.99 -15.28 13.74
C SER A 343 -14.98 -14.54 12.41
N ALA A 344 -13.97 -14.81 11.58
CA ALA A 344 -13.89 -14.27 10.22
C ALA A 344 -15.15 -14.64 9.39
N TYR A 345 -15.71 -15.84 9.59
CA TYR A 345 -16.98 -16.21 8.93
C TYR A 345 -18.15 -15.35 9.41
N ALA A 346 -18.25 -15.09 10.72
CA ALA A 346 -19.28 -14.20 11.25
C ALA A 346 -19.15 -12.79 10.66
N GLN A 347 -17.93 -12.27 10.55
CA GLN A 347 -17.67 -10.97 9.93
C GLN A 347 -18.15 -10.94 8.47
N ILE A 348 -17.88 -11.97 7.67
CA ILE A 348 -18.38 -12.03 6.30
C ILE A 348 -19.90 -11.93 6.28
N PHE A 349 -20.60 -12.71 7.11
CA PHE A 349 -22.06 -12.71 7.10
C PHE A 349 -22.69 -11.41 7.60
N THR A 350 -22.14 -10.80 8.66
CA THR A 350 -22.58 -9.48 9.13
C THR A 350 -22.39 -8.42 8.05
N ASN A 351 -21.26 -8.45 7.34
CA ASN A 351 -21.01 -7.51 6.25
C ASN A 351 -21.91 -7.75 5.02
N LEU A 352 -22.23 -9.01 4.70
CA LEU A 352 -23.22 -9.33 3.66
C LEU A 352 -24.62 -8.82 4.02
N GLU A 353 -25.04 -9.00 5.27
CA GLU A 353 -26.31 -8.46 5.76
C GLU A 353 -26.33 -6.94 5.67
N ALA A 354 -25.27 -6.27 6.15
CA ALA A 354 -25.14 -4.82 6.05
C ALA A 354 -25.18 -4.33 4.60
N ALA A 355 -24.40 -4.95 3.70
CA ALA A 355 -24.29 -4.57 2.28
C ALA A 355 -25.62 -4.69 1.52
N PHE A 356 -26.45 -5.66 1.89
CA PHE A 356 -27.64 -6.02 1.11
C PHE A 356 -28.95 -5.85 1.88
N SER A 357 -28.92 -5.24 3.06
CA SER A 357 -30.10 -4.99 3.90
C SER A 357 -31.20 -4.19 3.19
N SER A 358 -30.84 -3.23 2.35
CA SER A 358 -31.75 -2.40 1.56
C SER A 358 -32.05 -2.96 0.17
N TRP A 359 -31.35 -4.00 -0.28
CA TRP A 359 -31.54 -4.55 -1.61
C TRP A 359 -32.83 -5.34 -1.72
N LYS A 360 -33.73 -4.87 -2.58
CA LYS A 360 -34.89 -5.62 -3.06
C LYS A 360 -34.77 -6.02 -4.54
N PRO A 361 -34.46 -7.30 -4.87
CA PRO A 361 -34.11 -7.77 -6.23
C PRO A 361 -35.23 -7.69 -7.28
N TYR A 362 -36.40 -7.17 -6.92
CA TYR A 362 -37.57 -7.10 -7.79
C TYR A 362 -38.30 -5.74 -7.71
N GLU A 363 -37.71 -4.72 -7.08
CA GLU A 363 -38.26 -3.35 -7.12
C GLU A 363 -37.79 -2.57 -8.36
N ILE A 364 -38.65 -1.67 -8.86
CA ILE A 364 -38.53 -1.01 -10.17
C ILE A 364 -37.40 0.04 -10.22
N THR A 365 -36.92 0.52 -9.06
CA THR A 365 -35.88 1.55 -9.02
C THR A 365 -34.95 1.34 -7.82
N PRO A 366 -33.84 0.58 -7.95
CA PRO A 366 -32.80 0.59 -6.94
C PRO A 366 -32.15 1.98 -6.89
N LYS A 367 -31.81 2.48 -5.70
CA LYS A 367 -31.05 3.71 -5.61
C LYS A 367 -29.58 3.37 -5.82
N LEU A 368 -28.95 3.92 -6.86
CA LEU A 368 -27.50 3.72 -7.12
C LEU A 368 -26.63 4.08 -5.89
N SER A 369 -27.15 4.94 -5.00
CA SER A 369 -26.53 5.29 -3.71
C SER A 369 -26.39 4.12 -2.73
N ASP A 370 -27.09 3.01 -2.96
CA ASP A 370 -27.08 1.84 -2.07
C ASP A 370 -25.80 1.00 -2.25
N PHE A 371 -25.03 1.24 -3.32
CA PHE A 371 -23.78 0.54 -3.61
C PHE A 371 -22.64 1.53 -3.79
N HIS A 372 -21.54 1.34 -3.05
CA HIS A 372 -20.34 2.15 -3.22
C HIS A 372 -19.65 1.78 -4.54
N VAL A 373 -20.01 2.44 -5.63
CA VAL A 373 -19.28 2.36 -6.90
C VAL A 373 -18.18 3.43 -6.88
N PRO A 374 -16.89 3.06 -6.91
CA PRO A 374 -15.81 4.03 -6.97
C PRO A 374 -16.01 5.04 -8.11
N ARG A 375 -15.92 6.33 -7.81
CA ARG A 375 -16.21 7.43 -8.74
C ARG A 375 -15.42 7.34 -10.07
N PHE A 376 -14.23 6.72 -10.05
CA PHE A 376 -13.39 6.54 -11.24
C PHE A 376 -13.97 5.58 -12.28
N LEU A 377 -14.99 4.79 -11.94
CA LEU A 377 -15.55 3.80 -12.86
C LEU A 377 -16.62 4.39 -13.79
N ASN A 378 -17.20 5.54 -13.44
CA ASN A 378 -18.24 6.25 -14.21
C ASN A 378 -19.23 5.33 -14.96
N LEU A 379 -19.61 4.20 -14.35
CA LEU A 379 -20.43 3.18 -15.02
C LEU A 379 -21.88 3.66 -14.99
N LYS A 380 -22.48 3.85 -16.17
CA LYS A 380 -23.95 3.85 -16.31
C LYS A 380 -24.42 2.39 -16.15
N ILE A 381 -24.68 1.97 -14.92
CA ILE A 381 -25.07 0.59 -14.60
C ILE A 381 -26.58 0.42 -14.86
N ASP A 382 -26.92 -0.46 -15.80
CA ASP A 382 -28.29 -0.94 -16.01
C ASP A 382 -28.69 -1.96 -14.91
N GLN A 383 -29.98 -2.04 -14.59
CA GLN A 383 -30.56 -2.89 -13.55
C GLN A 383 -30.25 -4.37 -13.75
N SER A 384 -30.29 -4.84 -15.00
CA SER A 384 -29.98 -6.22 -15.37
C SER A 384 -28.52 -6.58 -15.02
N LYS A 385 -27.60 -5.65 -15.25
CA LYS A 385 -26.17 -5.81 -14.96
C LYS A 385 -25.88 -5.78 -13.46
N LEU A 386 -26.55 -4.92 -12.70
CA LEU A 386 -26.39 -4.86 -11.24
C LEU A 386 -26.87 -6.15 -10.57
N SER A 387 -28.04 -6.66 -10.97
CA SER A 387 -28.59 -7.90 -10.40
C SER A 387 -27.69 -9.09 -10.69
N SER A 388 -27.22 -9.22 -11.94
CA SER A 388 -26.25 -10.25 -12.33
C SER A 388 -24.94 -10.14 -11.53
N ALA A 389 -24.40 -8.93 -11.34
CA ALA A 389 -23.14 -8.74 -10.63
C ALA A 389 -23.20 -9.20 -9.17
N VAL A 390 -24.38 -9.13 -8.54
CA VAL A 390 -24.52 -9.57 -7.15
C VAL A 390 -24.82 -11.03 -7.00
N GLU A 391 -25.56 -11.62 -7.93
CA GLU A 391 -25.63 -13.07 -8.01
C GLU A 391 -24.23 -13.66 -8.21
N GLU A 392 -23.41 -13.04 -9.07
CA GLU A 392 -22.01 -13.41 -9.27
C GLU A 392 -21.18 -13.24 -8.00
N PHE A 393 -21.20 -12.05 -7.37
CA PHE A 393 -20.50 -11.79 -6.11
C PHE A 393 -20.87 -12.79 -5.01
N LEU A 394 -22.16 -13.00 -4.77
CA LEU A 394 -22.64 -13.95 -3.75
C LEU A 394 -22.19 -15.37 -4.08
N THR A 395 -22.17 -15.74 -5.36
CA THR A 395 -21.69 -17.05 -5.82
C THR A 395 -20.19 -17.20 -5.55
N GLU A 396 -19.37 -16.20 -5.88
CA GLU A 396 -17.93 -16.22 -5.64
C GLU A 396 -17.59 -16.33 -4.16
N ILE A 397 -18.16 -15.47 -3.32
CA ILE A 397 -17.96 -15.51 -1.87
C ILE A 397 -18.38 -16.87 -1.29
N THR A 398 -19.50 -17.43 -1.79
CA THR A 398 -19.94 -18.77 -1.39
C THR A 398 -18.91 -19.84 -1.74
N ILE A 399 -18.38 -19.80 -2.96
CA ILE A 399 -17.36 -20.75 -3.41
C ILE A 399 -16.10 -20.64 -2.56
N GLU A 400 -15.65 -19.44 -2.23
CA GLU A 400 -14.47 -19.20 -1.38
C GLU A 400 -14.66 -19.74 0.04
N ILE A 401 -15.81 -19.46 0.67
CA ILE A 401 -16.20 -20.04 1.96
C ILE A 401 -16.22 -21.58 1.88
N CYS A 402 -16.77 -22.14 0.81
CA CYS A 402 -16.78 -23.60 0.62
C CYS A 402 -15.38 -24.19 0.52
N ARG A 403 -14.47 -23.52 -0.19
CA ARG A 403 -13.08 -23.95 -0.30
C ARG A 403 -12.40 -23.92 1.06
N SER A 404 -12.60 -22.88 1.86
CA SER A 404 -11.94 -22.76 3.15
C SER A 404 -12.44 -23.79 4.17
N VAL A 405 -13.75 -24.01 4.26
CA VAL A 405 -14.36 -24.94 5.22
C VAL A 405 -13.89 -26.39 4.99
N ARG A 406 -13.61 -26.78 3.75
CA ARG A 406 -13.11 -28.14 3.44
C ARG A 406 -11.76 -28.46 4.09
N CYS A 407 -10.94 -27.46 4.34
CA CYS A 407 -9.61 -27.63 4.93
C CYS A 407 -9.58 -27.27 6.43
N LEU A 408 -10.73 -26.98 7.04
CA LEU A 408 -10.78 -26.54 8.43
C LEU A 408 -10.45 -27.71 9.38
N PRO A 409 -9.53 -27.52 10.35
CA PRO A 409 -9.27 -28.50 11.39
C PRO A 409 -10.53 -28.80 12.23
N ASN A 410 -10.68 -30.05 12.67
CA ASN A 410 -11.84 -30.47 13.47
C ASN A 410 -12.00 -29.66 14.77
N SER A 411 -10.88 -29.30 15.40
CA SER A 411 -10.83 -28.49 16.62
C SER A 411 -11.41 -27.08 16.46
N VAL A 412 -11.38 -26.53 15.24
CA VAL A 412 -11.86 -25.17 14.94
C VAL A 412 -13.28 -25.19 14.34
N PHE A 413 -13.82 -26.36 14.01
CA PHE A 413 -15.17 -26.53 13.45
C PHE A 413 -16.31 -25.99 14.35
N PRO A 414 -16.27 -26.09 15.70
CA PRO A 414 -17.32 -25.53 16.55
C PRO A 414 -17.56 -24.03 16.33
N TYR A 415 -16.53 -23.25 15.98
CA TYR A 415 -16.63 -21.81 15.70
C TYR A 415 -17.41 -21.48 14.42
N LEU A 416 -17.79 -22.50 13.62
CA LEU A 416 -18.69 -22.34 12.47
C LEU A 416 -20.16 -22.42 12.88
N ILE A 417 -20.50 -23.11 13.97
CA ILE A 417 -21.89 -23.48 14.26
C ILE A 417 -22.77 -22.23 14.45
N ALA A 418 -22.34 -21.29 15.29
CA ALA A 418 -23.11 -20.08 15.58
C ALA A 418 -23.24 -19.10 14.37
N PRO A 419 -22.17 -18.78 13.61
CA PRO A 419 -22.27 -17.95 12.42
C PRO A 419 -23.19 -18.54 11.34
N PHE A 420 -23.08 -19.84 11.09
CA PHE A 420 -23.90 -20.50 10.08
C PHE A 420 -25.37 -20.67 10.53
N GLN A 421 -25.64 -20.81 11.84
CA GLN A 421 -27.00 -20.83 12.38
C GLN A 421 -27.72 -19.49 12.28
N LYS A 422 -27.03 -18.35 12.38
CA LYS A 422 -27.68 -17.02 12.23
C LYS A 422 -28.12 -16.75 10.78
N VAL A 423 -27.35 -17.19 9.79
CA VAL A 423 -27.66 -17.04 8.35
C VAL A 423 -28.72 -18.05 7.87
N PHE A 424 -28.83 -19.17 8.58
CA PHE A 424 -29.78 -20.27 8.36
C PHE A 424 -31.23 -19.82 8.19
N ILE A 425 -31.59 -18.66 8.77
CA ILE A 425 -32.98 -18.17 8.81
C ILE A 425 -33.34 -17.32 7.57
N GLN A 426 -32.39 -16.89 6.73
CA GLN A 426 -32.71 -16.01 5.59
C GLN A 426 -32.42 -16.57 4.18
N LYS A 427 -31.43 -17.46 3.93
CA LYS A 427 -31.15 -17.98 2.56
C LYS A 427 -30.65 -19.43 2.55
N SER A 428 -31.53 -20.37 2.19
CA SER A 428 -31.40 -21.83 2.31
C SER A 428 -30.51 -22.55 1.27
N ARG A 429 -29.99 -21.87 0.25
CA ARG A 429 -29.17 -22.51 -0.82
C ARG A 429 -27.69 -22.74 -0.47
N LEU A 430 -27.10 -21.98 0.45
CA LEU A 430 -25.66 -22.05 0.77
C LEU A 430 -25.26 -23.35 1.49
N PHE A 431 -26.09 -23.76 2.46
CA PHE A 431 -25.78 -24.87 3.37
C PHE A 431 -25.79 -26.24 2.68
N TRP A 432 -26.70 -26.43 1.71
CA TRP A 432 -26.81 -27.70 0.98
C TRP A 432 -25.55 -28.01 0.18
N THR A 433 -24.96 -27.00 -0.47
CA THR A 433 -23.72 -27.13 -1.24
C THR A 433 -22.52 -27.45 -0.32
N LEU A 434 -22.44 -26.80 0.84
CA LEU A 434 -21.36 -27.01 1.83
C LEU A 434 -21.40 -28.41 2.47
N HIS A 435 -22.58 -28.83 2.94
CA HIS A 435 -22.76 -30.13 3.62
C HIS A 435 -22.52 -31.32 2.66
N CYS A 436 -22.84 -31.17 1.37
CA CYS A 436 -22.54 -32.17 0.34
C CYS A 436 -21.04 -32.29 0.03
N THR A 437 -20.26 -31.20 0.18
CA THR A 437 -18.83 -31.23 -0.17
C THR A 437 -17.94 -31.95 0.83
N ARG A 438 -18.34 -32.08 2.10
CA ARG A 438 -17.61 -32.88 3.10
C ARG A 438 -18.05 -34.35 3.14
N ARG A 439 -19.32 -34.65 2.84
CA ARG A 439 -19.81 -36.05 2.73
C ARG A 439 -19.19 -36.81 1.56
N ARG A 440 -18.71 -36.12 0.52
CA ARG A 440 -17.99 -36.78 -0.59
C ARG A 440 -16.53 -37.13 -0.29
N SER A 441 -15.89 -36.56 0.74
CA SER A 441 -14.49 -36.86 1.09
C SER A 441 -14.33 -37.81 2.28
N SER A 442 -15.43 -38.15 2.98
CA SER A 442 -15.43 -39.17 4.05
C SER A 442 -15.67 -40.59 3.49
N HIS A 443 -15.80 -40.72 2.16
CA HIS A 443 -16.01 -41.96 1.43
C HIS A 443 -15.03 -42.13 0.25
N LEU A 444 -13.84 -41.52 0.31
CA LEU A 444 -12.73 -41.77 -0.61
C LEU A 444 -11.46 -42.10 0.18
#